data_AF-A0A9D9BKX5-F1
#
_entry.id   AF-A0A9D9BKX5-F1
#
_cell.length_a   1.000
_cell.length_b   1.000
_cell.length_c   1.000
_cell.angle_alpha   90.00
_cell.angle_beta   90.00
_cell.angle_gamma   90.00
#
_symmetry.space_group_name_H-M   'P 1'
#
loop_
_entity.id
_entity.type
_entity.pdbx_description
1 polymer ?
#
loop_
_entity_poly.entity_id
_entity_poly.type
_entity_poly.pdbx_seq_one_letter_code
_entity_poly.pdbx_strand_id
1 'polypeptide(L)'
;MALLLVNNPGKRTRNTMAWWTNIVAMALRSLVLIAMLIAPAMAQDGTDARAQIIVAPLEDAQLNDVLTRHLTLPEFLDVGARSRDEWLASVKLEATKLEALLQGYGYLEATVDVTVADGSPETVLMTPVPGSLYKIGWIRVDGSPPDDDGTVSSSLNSLLNDRVGKDADRQTLAELRRSVTWTLGEASFANAAVSQQDLILEPDTGTVGIVLAIEPGPPVVIGDVRVEGAASRRLDIARNLVPIEPGDPYRASVIDAIQADLEATGLFRRVRISLAGKPDRLGRTTLRIELRDGPSDPVQLKESSGLGPLLLMITMLLVVFRECIRATRYWRNVAFRSVLTLLVVLMTAASGVLVVQRIAVFLS
;
A
#
# COMPACT_ATOMS: atom_id res chain seq x y z
N MET A 1 29.45 -10.80 -63.54
CA MET A 1 30.46 -10.06 -62.74
C MET A 1 29.68 -9.18 -61.76
N ALA A 2 29.24 -9.77 -60.64
CA ALA A 2 29.77 -9.55 -59.28
C ALA A 2 29.17 -8.27 -58.61
N LEU A 3 28.23 -8.41 -57.65
CA LEU A 3 28.44 -8.42 -56.17
C LEU A 3 28.92 -7.04 -55.65
N LEU A 4 28.23 -6.28 -54.79
CA LEU A 4 27.76 -6.50 -53.40
C LEU A 4 26.72 -5.39 -53.04
N LEU A 5 25.52 -5.62 -52.49
CA LEU A 5 25.15 -5.96 -51.10
C LEU A 5 25.79 -5.09 -50.00
N VAL A 6 25.02 -4.13 -49.46
CA VAL A 6 24.84 -3.98 -48.00
C VAL A 6 23.40 -3.61 -47.70
N ASN A 7 22.71 -4.57 -47.12
CA ASN A 7 21.39 -4.57 -46.52
C ASN A 7 21.55 -4.26 -45.02
N ASN A 8 20.80 -3.30 -44.46
CA ASN A 8 20.67 -3.17 -43.01
C ASN A 8 19.26 -2.68 -42.62
N PRO A 9 18.31 -3.60 -42.32
CA PRO A 9 17.04 -3.29 -41.70
C PRO A 9 17.15 -3.52 -40.19
N GLY A 10 17.50 -2.46 -39.46
CA GLY A 10 17.55 -2.45 -38.01
C GLY A 10 16.17 -2.33 -37.37
N LYS A 11 15.51 -3.47 -37.16
CA LYS A 11 14.63 -3.80 -36.01
C LYS A 11 13.54 -2.78 -35.63
N ARG A 12 12.42 -2.81 -36.37
CA ARG A 12 11.09 -2.69 -35.76
C ARG A 12 10.68 -4.06 -35.23
N THR A 13 11.07 -4.38 -34.00
CA THR A 13 10.43 -5.47 -33.26
C THR A 13 9.02 -4.99 -32.89
N ARG A 14 8.04 -5.28 -33.76
CA ARG A 14 6.64 -5.34 -33.35
C ARG A 14 6.60 -6.29 -32.16
N ASN A 15 6.12 -5.83 -31.00
CA ASN A 15 5.80 -6.64 -29.84
C ASN A 15 4.67 -7.62 -30.19
N THR A 16 4.94 -8.61 -31.04
CA THR A 16 4.05 -9.73 -31.32
C THR A 16 3.74 -10.47 -30.03
N MET A 17 4.66 -10.47 -29.07
CA MET A 17 4.48 -11.12 -27.77
C MET A 17 3.35 -10.51 -26.94
N ALA A 18 3.17 -9.18 -26.93
CA ALA A 18 2.06 -8.53 -26.23
C ALA A 18 0.69 -8.79 -26.90
N TRP A 19 0.68 -8.92 -28.23
CA TRP A 19 -0.50 -9.28 -28.99
C TRP A 19 -0.90 -10.76 -28.77
N TRP A 20 0.08 -11.66 -28.70
CA TRP A 20 -0.14 -13.07 -28.39
C TRP A 20 -0.55 -13.30 -26.92
N THR A 21 0.00 -12.56 -25.95
CA THR A 21 -0.44 -12.64 -24.55
C THR A 21 -1.90 -12.19 -24.40
N ASN A 22 -2.31 -11.15 -25.13
CA ASN A 22 -3.71 -10.72 -25.13
C ASN A 22 -4.63 -11.77 -25.75
N ILE A 23 -4.25 -12.40 -26.87
CA ILE A 23 -5.06 -13.47 -27.49
C ILE A 23 -5.19 -14.69 -26.56
N VAL A 24 -4.10 -15.11 -25.92
CA VAL A 24 -4.11 -16.26 -25.01
C VAL A 24 -4.91 -15.94 -23.74
N ALA A 25 -4.79 -14.73 -23.20
CA ALA A 25 -5.62 -14.26 -22.08
C ALA A 25 -7.11 -14.22 -22.47
N MET A 26 -7.42 -13.79 -23.70
CA MET A 26 -8.79 -13.79 -24.24
C MET A 26 -9.35 -15.20 -24.36
N ALA A 27 -8.55 -16.17 -24.82
CA ALA A 27 -8.92 -17.58 -24.93
C ALA A 27 -9.12 -18.26 -23.55
N LEU A 28 -8.29 -17.92 -22.57
CA LEU A 28 -8.42 -18.46 -21.20
C LEU A 28 -9.63 -17.86 -20.48
N ARG A 29 -9.89 -16.56 -20.65
CA ARG A 29 -11.09 -15.88 -20.14
C ARG A 29 -12.35 -16.48 -20.74
N SER A 30 -12.38 -16.72 -22.05
CA SER A 30 -13.53 -17.34 -22.71
C SER A 30 -13.79 -18.77 -22.22
N LEU A 31 -12.77 -19.54 -21.84
CA LEU A 31 -12.95 -20.90 -21.29
C LEU A 31 -13.52 -20.89 -19.85
N VAL A 32 -13.11 -19.94 -19.01
CA VAL A 32 -13.70 -19.72 -17.67
C VAL A 32 -15.12 -19.19 -17.77
N LEU A 33 -15.39 -18.32 -18.75
CA LEU A 33 -16.73 -17.79 -19.04
C LEU A 33 -17.69 -18.89 -19.52
N ILE A 34 -17.22 -19.83 -20.35
CA ILE A 34 -17.98 -21.02 -20.76
C ILE A 34 -18.30 -21.90 -19.55
N ALA A 35 -17.36 -22.10 -18.62
CA ALA A 35 -17.61 -22.89 -17.42
C ALA A 35 -18.65 -22.22 -16.48
N MET A 36 -18.62 -20.89 -16.36
CA MET A 36 -19.64 -20.13 -15.62
C MET A 36 -21.02 -20.18 -16.28
N LEU A 37 -21.08 -20.28 -17.61
CA LEU A 37 -22.32 -20.42 -18.38
C LEU A 37 -23.03 -21.77 -18.12
N ILE A 38 -22.26 -22.84 -17.85
CA ILE A 38 -22.78 -24.22 -17.79
C ILE A 38 -23.14 -24.65 -16.36
N ALA A 39 -22.48 -24.09 -15.34
CA ALA A 39 -22.67 -24.49 -13.95
C ALA A 39 -24.12 -24.46 -13.41
N PRO A 40 -24.99 -23.50 -13.78
CA PRO A 40 -26.36 -23.46 -13.24
C PRO A 40 -27.36 -24.36 -13.97
N ALA A 41 -27.02 -24.95 -15.13
CA ALA A 41 -27.94 -25.80 -15.90
C ALA A 41 -28.32 -27.14 -15.21
N MET A 42 -27.69 -27.47 -14.09
CA MET A 42 -27.92 -28.70 -13.33
C MET A 42 -28.90 -28.52 -12.14
N ALA A 43 -29.41 -27.31 -11.90
CA ALA A 43 -30.37 -27.04 -10.82
C ALA A 43 -31.76 -26.74 -11.41
N GLN A 44 -32.51 -27.80 -11.73
CA GLN A 44 -33.94 -27.67 -12.04
C GLN A 44 -34.74 -27.59 -10.74
N ASP A 45 -35.35 -26.44 -10.48
CA ASP A 45 -36.70 -26.42 -9.92
C ASP A 45 -37.47 -25.24 -10.51
N GLY A 46 -38.64 -25.53 -11.07
CA GLY A 46 -39.43 -24.60 -11.85
C GLY A 46 -40.25 -23.70 -10.95
N THR A 47 -39.92 -22.41 -10.86
CA THR A 47 -40.83 -21.27 -10.65
C THR A 47 -39.99 -19.97 -10.64
N ASP A 48 -40.40 -18.96 -11.41
CA ASP A 48 -39.76 -17.64 -11.56
C ASP A 48 -38.26 -17.64 -11.93
N ALA A 49 -37.94 -18.18 -13.10
CA ALA A 49 -36.61 -18.10 -13.69
C ALA A 49 -36.30 -16.66 -14.16
N ARG A 50 -36.00 -15.76 -13.21
CA ARG A 50 -35.50 -14.40 -13.46
C ARG A 50 -34.16 -14.51 -14.21
N ALA A 51 -33.97 -13.69 -15.25
CA ALA A 51 -32.73 -13.70 -16.02
C ALA A 51 -31.52 -13.47 -15.11
N GLN A 52 -30.48 -14.29 -15.24
CA GLN A 52 -29.27 -14.19 -14.44
C GLN A 52 -28.26 -13.27 -15.13
N ILE A 53 -27.82 -12.21 -14.45
CA ILE A 53 -26.82 -11.28 -14.98
C ILE A 53 -25.47 -11.58 -14.32
N ILE A 54 -24.46 -11.78 -15.15
CA ILE A 54 -23.07 -12.00 -14.74
C ILE A 54 -22.22 -10.93 -15.41
N VAL A 55 -21.49 -10.15 -14.60
CA VAL A 55 -20.42 -9.27 -15.10
C VAL A 55 -19.10 -10.00 -14.90
N ALA A 56 -18.35 -10.19 -15.99
CA ALA A 56 -17.06 -10.85 -15.94
C ALA A 56 -16.10 -10.02 -15.06
N PRO A 57 -15.38 -10.64 -14.11
CA PRO A 57 -14.51 -9.90 -13.21
C PRO A 57 -13.31 -9.33 -13.96
N LEU A 58 -12.96 -8.08 -13.63
CA LEU A 58 -11.70 -7.47 -14.06
C LEU A 58 -10.55 -7.84 -13.13
N GLU A 59 -9.33 -7.84 -13.68
CA GLU A 59 -8.10 -8.06 -12.88
C GLU A 59 -7.88 -6.94 -11.85
N ASP A 60 -8.27 -5.71 -12.21
CA ASP A 60 -8.30 -4.59 -11.27
C ASP A 60 -9.53 -4.70 -10.36
N ALA A 61 -9.29 -5.06 -9.10
CA ALA A 61 -10.32 -5.20 -8.09
C ALA A 61 -11.07 -3.88 -7.80
N GLN A 62 -10.43 -2.71 -7.95
CA GLN A 62 -11.10 -1.42 -7.77
C GLN A 62 -12.05 -1.14 -8.93
N LEU A 63 -11.59 -1.39 -10.16
CA LEU A 63 -12.41 -1.20 -11.34
C LEU A 63 -13.60 -2.16 -11.37
N ASN A 64 -13.38 -3.40 -10.94
CA ASN A 64 -14.43 -4.41 -10.79
C ASN A 64 -15.50 -3.99 -9.77
N ASP A 65 -15.07 -3.44 -8.64
CA ASP A 65 -15.96 -2.92 -7.58
C ASP A 65 -16.76 -1.70 -8.06
N VAL A 66 -16.15 -0.79 -8.82
CA VAL A 66 -16.85 0.34 -9.46
C VAL A 66 -17.94 -0.17 -10.41
N LEU A 67 -17.62 -1.08 -11.32
CA LEU A 67 -18.61 -1.64 -12.25
C LEU A 67 -19.75 -2.34 -11.53
N THR A 68 -19.44 -3.11 -10.49
CA THR A 68 -20.44 -3.85 -9.72
C THR A 68 -21.40 -2.91 -8.98
N ARG A 69 -20.90 -1.80 -8.39
CA ARG A 69 -21.73 -0.82 -7.68
C ARG A 69 -22.62 0.00 -8.61
N HIS A 70 -22.17 0.27 -9.82
CA HIS A 70 -22.91 1.08 -10.79
C HIS A 70 -23.78 0.24 -11.73
N LEU A 71 -23.81 -1.09 -11.54
CA LEU A 71 -24.72 -1.98 -12.25
C LEU A 71 -26.15 -1.81 -11.72
N THR A 72 -26.99 -1.15 -12.51
CA THR A 72 -28.40 -0.87 -12.21
C THR A 72 -29.36 -1.88 -12.85
N LEU A 73 -28.84 -2.72 -13.75
CA LEU A 73 -29.63 -3.72 -14.49
C LEU A 73 -30.56 -4.60 -13.64
N PRO A 74 -30.19 -5.08 -12.43
CA PRO A 74 -31.09 -5.84 -11.59
C PRO A 74 -32.38 -5.09 -11.21
N GLU A 75 -32.36 -3.76 -11.11
CA GLU A 75 -33.54 -2.94 -10.78
C GLU A 75 -34.49 -2.77 -11.98
N PHE A 76 -33.96 -2.73 -13.21
CA PHE A 76 -34.77 -2.55 -14.43
C PHE A 76 -35.53 -3.82 -14.84
N LEU A 77 -35.08 -4.99 -14.41
CA LEU A 77 -35.72 -6.27 -14.74
C LEU A 77 -36.99 -6.54 -13.90
N ASP A 78 -37.10 -5.97 -12.69
CA ASP A 78 -38.27 -6.15 -11.81
C ASP A 78 -39.50 -5.30 -12.26
N VAL A 79 -39.31 -4.33 -13.16
CA VAL A 79 -40.40 -3.45 -13.65
C VAL A 79 -41.18 -4.07 -14.84
N GLY A 80 -40.78 -5.26 -15.29
CA GLY A 80 -41.49 -6.01 -16.32
C GLY A 80 -41.17 -5.52 -17.72
N ALA A 81 -40.04 -5.94 -18.27
CA ALA A 81 -39.82 -5.89 -19.72
C ALA A 81 -40.98 -6.65 -20.39
N ARG A 82 -41.79 -5.96 -21.22
CA ARG A 82 -43.02 -6.53 -21.80
C ARG A 82 -42.73 -7.40 -23.02
N SER A 83 -41.52 -7.27 -23.60
CA SER A 83 -41.05 -8.05 -24.74
C SER A 83 -39.55 -8.37 -24.67
N ARG A 84 -39.12 -9.41 -25.40
CA ARG A 84 -37.69 -9.79 -25.54
C ARG A 84 -36.85 -8.64 -26.09
N ASP A 85 -37.42 -7.84 -26.99
CA ASP A 85 -36.73 -6.70 -27.61
C ASP A 85 -36.50 -5.55 -26.62
N GLU A 86 -37.48 -5.23 -25.77
CA GLU A 86 -37.33 -4.23 -24.69
C GLU A 86 -36.28 -4.66 -23.66
N TRP A 87 -36.22 -5.96 -23.37
CA TRP A 87 -35.22 -6.55 -22.50
C TRP A 87 -33.81 -6.43 -23.09
N LEU A 88 -33.61 -6.86 -24.35
CA LEU A 88 -32.33 -6.73 -25.07
C LEU A 88 -31.89 -5.26 -25.19
N ALA A 89 -32.82 -4.34 -25.39
CA ALA A 89 -32.54 -2.91 -25.42
C ALA A 89 -32.03 -2.40 -24.05
N SER A 90 -32.61 -2.88 -22.95
CA SER A 90 -32.20 -2.51 -21.58
C SER A 90 -30.79 -3.03 -21.26
N VAL A 91 -30.50 -4.26 -21.66
CA VAL A 91 -29.16 -4.87 -21.53
C VAL A 91 -28.10 -4.06 -22.29
N LYS A 92 -28.39 -3.69 -23.54
CA LYS A 92 -27.49 -2.86 -24.36
C LYS A 92 -27.27 -1.48 -23.75
N LEU A 93 -28.34 -0.84 -23.27
CA LEU A 93 -28.26 0.46 -22.63
C LEU A 93 -27.32 0.41 -21.41
N GLU A 94 -27.39 -0.64 -20.61
CA GLU A 94 -26.51 -0.80 -19.46
C GLU A 94 -25.06 -1.03 -19.88
N ALA A 95 -24.81 -1.86 -20.88
CA ALA A 95 -23.46 -2.03 -21.43
C ALA A 95 -22.87 -0.68 -21.86
N THR A 96 -23.64 0.15 -22.58
CA THR A 96 -23.21 1.51 -22.96
C THR A 96 -22.94 2.42 -21.75
N LYS A 97 -23.71 2.32 -20.67
CA LYS A 97 -23.42 3.08 -19.44
C LYS A 97 -22.11 2.63 -18.79
N LEU A 98 -21.87 1.32 -18.72
CA LEU A 98 -20.64 0.76 -18.16
C LEU A 98 -19.42 1.11 -19.02
N GLU A 99 -19.55 1.11 -20.35
CA GLU A 99 -18.53 1.62 -21.27
C GLU A 99 -18.22 3.09 -21.01
N ALA A 100 -19.24 3.94 -20.96
CA ALA A 100 -19.09 5.37 -20.67
C ALA A 100 -18.47 5.61 -19.28
N LEU A 101 -18.78 4.74 -18.31
CA LEU A 101 -18.15 4.78 -16.99
C LEU A 101 -16.66 4.51 -17.10
N LEU A 102 -16.25 3.40 -17.73
CA LEU A 102 -14.84 3.05 -17.93
C LEU A 102 -14.08 4.13 -18.70
N GLN A 103 -14.67 4.69 -19.75
CA GLN A 103 -14.11 5.82 -20.49
C GLN A 103 -13.93 7.06 -19.58
N GLY A 104 -14.89 7.32 -18.70
CA GLY A 104 -14.79 8.36 -17.67
C GLY A 104 -13.68 8.11 -16.64
N TYR A 105 -13.28 6.84 -16.42
CA TYR A 105 -12.12 6.46 -15.62
C TYR A 105 -10.79 6.48 -16.40
N GLY A 106 -10.83 6.88 -17.67
CA GLY A 106 -9.64 7.09 -18.49
C GLY A 106 -9.34 5.97 -19.49
N TYR A 107 -10.23 4.99 -19.65
CA TYR A 107 -10.05 3.84 -20.54
C TYR A 107 -10.75 4.05 -21.89
N LEU A 108 -10.01 4.56 -22.89
CA LEU A 108 -10.58 5.02 -24.17
C LEU A 108 -11.22 3.92 -25.01
N GLU A 109 -10.53 2.79 -25.07
CA GLU A 109 -10.91 1.64 -25.87
C GLU A 109 -11.86 0.72 -25.10
N ALA A 110 -12.45 1.23 -24.01
CA ALA A 110 -13.31 0.44 -23.17
C ALA A 110 -14.57 0.03 -23.94
N THR A 111 -14.75 -1.27 -24.08
CA THR A 111 -15.95 -1.89 -24.62
C THR A 111 -16.54 -2.85 -23.58
N VAL A 112 -17.84 -3.11 -23.66
CA VAL A 112 -18.51 -4.12 -22.83
C VAL A 112 -19.22 -5.08 -23.76
N ASP A 113 -18.59 -6.24 -23.98
CA ASP A 113 -19.15 -7.27 -24.84
C ASP A 113 -20.32 -7.95 -24.12
N VAL A 114 -21.49 -7.97 -24.76
CA VAL A 114 -22.69 -8.62 -24.23
C VAL A 114 -22.90 -9.95 -24.95
N THR A 115 -22.91 -11.04 -24.19
CA THR A 115 -23.29 -12.37 -24.65
C THR A 115 -24.59 -12.79 -23.96
N VAL A 116 -25.62 -13.10 -24.74
CA VAL A 116 -26.88 -13.65 -24.22
C VAL A 116 -26.89 -15.14 -24.52
N ALA A 117 -26.98 -15.95 -23.47
CA ALA A 117 -27.09 -17.40 -23.58
C ALA A 117 -28.57 -17.81 -23.44
N ASP A 118 -29.08 -18.49 -24.47
CA ASP A 118 -30.41 -19.06 -24.45
C ASP A 118 -30.48 -20.15 -23.36
N GLY A 119 -31.44 -20.05 -22.44
CA GLY A 119 -31.59 -20.93 -21.29
C GLY A 119 -32.84 -20.60 -20.48
N SER A 120 -33.14 -21.42 -19.47
CA SER A 120 -34.18 -21.14 -18.48
C SER A 120 -33.57 -21.30 -17.08
N PRO A 121 -33.12 -20.21 -16.44
CA PRO A 121 -33.23 -18.81 -16.85
C PRO A 121 -32.30 -18.37 -18.00
N GLU A 122 -32.70 -17.34 -18.74
CA GLU A 122 -31.85 -16.66 -19.73
C GLU A 122 -30.67 -16.00 -19.00
N THR A 123 -29.44 -16.21 -19.47
CA THR A 123 -28.23 -15.70 -18.81
C THR A 123 -27.59 -14.61 -19.65
N VAL A 124 -27.38 -13.43 -19.07
CA VAL A 124 -26.66 -12.31 -19.69
C VAL A 124 -25.27 -12.24 -19.11
N LEU A 125 -24.28 -12.40 -19.96
CA LEU A 125 -22.89 -12.22 -19.63
C LEU A 125 -22.37 -10.91 -20.23
N MET A 126 -22.00 -9.98 -19.37
CA MET A 126 -21.32 -8.74 -19.75
C MET A 126 -19.83 -8.89 -19.50
N THR A 127 -19.01 -8.68 -20.53
CA THR A 127 -17.56 -8.80 -20.45
C THR A 127 -16.92 -7.43 -20.69
N PRO A 128 -16.58 -6.69 -19.63
CA PRO A 128 -15.88 -5.42 -19.80
C PRO A 128 -14.46 -5.66 -20.30
N VAL A 129 -14.07 -4.94 -21.33
CA VAL A 129 -12.72 -4.89 -21.90
C VAL A 129 -12.25 -3.45 -21.80
N PRO A 130 -11.56 -3.06 -20.71
CA PRO A 130 -11.18 -1.65 -20.50
C PRO A 130 -10.26 -1.11 -21.60
N GLY A 131 -9.38 -1.92 -22.18
CA GLY A 131 -8.39 -1.44 -23.13
C GLY A 131 -7.32 -0.56 -22.48
N SER A 132 -6.74 0.37 -23.25
CA SER A 132 -5.62 1.20 -22.80
C SER A 132 -6.07 2.48 -22.08
N LEU A 133 -5.31 2.91 -21.06
CA LEU A 133 -5.51 4.19 -20.39
C LEU A 133 -5.01 5.37 -21.25
N TYR A 134 -5.66 6.52 -21.10
CA TYR A 134 -5.13 7.81 -21.56
C TYR A 134 -3.72 8.04 -21.02
N LYS A 135 -2.85 8.61 -21.87
CA LYS A 135 -1.54 9.10 -21.43
C LYS A 135 -1.60 10.58 -21.10
N ILE A 136 -0.79 11.03 -20.15
CA ILE A 136 -0.70 12.46 -19.82
C ILE A 136 -0.06 13.18 -21.01
N GLY A 137 -0.82 14.03 -21.71
CA GLY A 137 -0.33 14.76 -22.89
C GLY A 137 0.38 16.04 -22.49
N TRP A 138 -0.21 16.79 -21.56
CA TRP A 138 0.34 18.03 -21.04
C TRP A 138 -0.22 18.30 -19.63
N ILE A 139 0.50 19.11 -18.88
CA ILE A 139 0.06 19.57 -17.56
C ILE A 139 0.22 21.09 -17.51
N ARG A 140 -0.83 21.78 -17.08
CA ARG A 140 -0.85 23.21 -16.84
C ARG A 140 -1.14 23.46 -15.37
N VAL A 141 -0.40 24.39 -14.77
CA VAL A 141 -0.63 24.84 -13.40
C VAL A 141 -1.23 26.23 -13.43
N ASP A 142 -2.35 26.39 -12.72
CA ASP A 142 -3.03 27.65 -12.51
C ASP A 142 -2.77 28.14 -11.10
N GLY A 143 -2.15 29.31 -11.00
CA GLY A 143 -1.62 29.85 -9.75
C GLY A 143 -0.11 30.00 -9.84
N SER A 144 0.41 31.04 -9.19
CA SER A 144 1.84 31.33 -9.18
C SER A 144 2.31 31.49 -7.74
N PRO A 145 3.28 30.68 -7.27
CA PRO A 145 3.99 31.02 -6.05
C PRO A 145 4.77 32.34 -6.25
N PRO A 146 4.94 33.15 -5.19
CA PRO A 146 5.99 34.17 -5.16
C PRO A 146 7.34 33.50 -5.46
N ASP A 147 8.02 33.93 -6.52
CA ASP A 147 9.20 33.23 -7.06
C ASP A 147 10.11 34.22 -7.79
N ASP A 148 10.76 35.09 -7.02
CA ASP A 148 11.53 36.22 -7.56
C ASP A 148 12.72 35.77 -8.44
N ASP A 149 13.28 34.59 -8.16
CA ASP A 149 14.43 34.02 -8.90
C ASP A 149 14.05 32.92 -9.90
N GLY A 150 12.77 32.51 -9.97
CA GLY A 150 12.28 31.48 -10.88
C GLY A 150 12.61 30.03 -10.47
N THR A 151 13.22 29.81 -9.30
CA THR A 151 13.66 28.49 -8.85
C THR A 151 12.49 27.55 -8.57
N VAL A 152 11.40 28.10 -8.02
CA VAL A 152 10.21 27.30 -7.68
C VAL A 152 9.49 26.87 -8.95
N SER A 153 9.30 27.81 -9.89
CA SER A 153 8.66 27.56 -11.17
C SER A 153 9.43 26.57 -12.02
N SER A 154 10.76 26.65 -12.05
CA SER A 154 11.60 25.71 -12.77
C SER A 154 11.55 24.30 -12.18
N SER A 155 11.57 24.17 -10.84
CA SER A 155 11.42 22.89 -10.15
C SER A 155 10.05 22.25 -10.43
N LEU A 156 8.97 23.05 -10.38
CA LEU A 156 7.64 22.60 -10.77
C LEU A 156 7.61 22.16 -12.23
N ASN A 157 8.09 22.97 -13.16
CA ASN A 157 8.08 22.62 -14.59
C ASN A 157 8.85 21.32 -14.87
N SER A 158 10.00 21.11 -14.22
CA SER A 158 10.74 19.84 -14.33
C SER A 158 9.93 18.66 -13.84
N LEU A 159 9.28 18.78 -12.67
CA LEU A 159 8.41 17.74 -12.11
C LEU A 159 7.25 17.40 -13.06
N LEU A 160 6.61 18.41 -13.64
CA LEU A 160 5.45 18.25 -14.52
C LEU A 160 5.85 17.55 -15.82
N ASN A 161 6.97 17.96 -16.43
CA ASN A 161 7.50 17.34 -17.64
C ASN A 161 7.83 15.85 -17.43
N ASP A 162 8.30 15.48 -16.25
CA ASP A 162 8.58 14.10 -15.84
C ASP A 162 7.31 13.21 -15.72
N ARG A 163 6.13 13.81 -15.77
CA ARG A 163 4.84 13.10 -15.73
C ARG A 163 4.19 12.97 -17.12
N VAL A 164 4.58 13.81 -18.07
CA VAL A 164 4.11 13.72 -19.46
C VAL A 164 4.49 12.36 -20.06
N GLY A 165 3.55 11.75 -20.78
CA GLY A 165 3.68 10.43 -21.42
C GLY A 165 3.37 9.23 -20.52
N LYS A 166 3.24 9.41 -19.19
CA LYS A 166 2.81 8.35 -18.27
C LYS A 166 1.31 8.08 -18.40
N ASP A 167 0.88 6.91 -17.93
CA ASP A 167 -0.55 6.56 -17.90
C ASP A 167 -1.27 7.44 -16.87
N ALA A 168 -2.44 7.95 -17.22
CA ALA A 168 -3.24 8.83 -16.37
C ALA A 168 -4.14 8.04 -15.42
N ASP A 169 -3.56 7.02 -14.78
CA ASP A 169 -4.26 6.23 -13.76
C ASP A 169 -4.41 7.02 -12.44
N ARG A 170 -5.28 6.52 -11.56
CA ARG A 170 -5.58 7.13 -10.26
C ARG A 170 -4.33 7.32 -9.38
N GLN A 171 -3.40 6.37 -9.39
CA GLN A 171 -2.18 6.44 -8.60
C GLN A 171 -1.26 7.53 -9.13
N THR A 172 -1.00 7.56 -10.45
CA THR A 172 -0.18 8.57 -11.11
C THR A 172 -0.73 9.98 -10.88
N LEU A 173 -2.05 10.16 -10.97
CA LEU A 173 -2.71 11.44 -10.70
C LEU A 173 -2.59 11.87 -9.22
N ALA A 174 -2.73 10.93 -8.28
CA ALA A 174 -2.55 11.22 -6.85
C ALA A 174 -1.09 11.55 -6.50
N GLU A 175 -0.13 10.85 -7.13
CA GLU A 175 1.30 11.11 -7.00
C GLU A 175 1.69 12.48 -7.57
N LEU A 176 1.13 12.87 -8.72
CA LEU A 176 1.31 14.20 -9.29
C LEU A 176 0.90 15.28 -8.30
N ARG A 177 -0.33 15.20 -7.76
CA ARG A 177 -0.84 16.14 -6.74
C ARG A 177 0.10 16.22 -5.53
N ARG A 178 0.51 15.07 -5.00
CA ARG A 178 1.42 15.01 -3.84
C ARG A 178 2.79 15.61 -4.15
N SER A 179 3.33 15.33 -5.33
CA SER A 179 4.65 15.83 -5.76
C SER A 179 4.64 17.35 -5.94
N VAL A 180 3.55 17.91 -6.45
CA VAL A 180 3.38 19.37 -6.57
C VAL A 180 3.34 20.02 -5.19
N THR A 181 2.51 19.52 -4.27
CA THR A 181 2.46 20.03 -2.89
C THR A 181 3.80 19.87 -2.15
N TRP A 182 4.50 18.76 -2.38
CA TRP A 182 5.83 18.52 -1.82
C TRP A 182 6.86 19.54 -2.33
N THR A 183 6.90 19.76 -3.65
CA THR A 183 7.83 20.72 -4.28
C THR A 183 7.60 22.14 -3.76
N LEU A 184 6.33 22.54 -3.59
CA LEU A 184 5.98 23.81 -2.97
C LEU A 184 6.40 23.85 -1.49
N GLY A 185 6.23 22.76 -0.75
CA GLY A 185 6.68 22.62 0.63
C GLY A 185 8.20 22.74 0.79
N GLU A 186 8.99 22.21 -0.15
CA GLU A 186 10.45 22.43 -0.20
C GLU A 186 10.83 23.90 -0.37
N ALA A 187 10.00 24.65 -1.09
CA ALA A 187 10.14 26.08 -1.32
C ALA A 187 9.49 26.94 -0.20
N SER A 188 9.34 26.41 1.01
CA SER A 188 8.75 27.10 2.17
C SER A 188 7.24 27.38 2.11
N PHE A 189 6.52 26.91 1.10
CA PHE A 189 5.06 27.03 1.03
C PHE A 189 4.37 25.90 1.80
N ALA A 190 4.49 25.92 3.13
CA ALA A 190 4.05 24.83 3.99
C ALA A 190 2.54 24.52 3.93
N ASN A 191 1.73 25.53 3.60
CA ASN A 191 0.28 25.41 3.48
C ASN A 191 -0.18 25.27 2.02
N ALA A 192 0.74 24.98 1.11
CA ALA A 192 0.43 24.81 -0.30
C ALA A 192 -0.60 23.70 -0.50
N ALA A 193 -1.63 24.00 -1.26
CA ALA A 193 -2.67 23.05 -1.62
C ALA A 193 -2.92 23.07 -3.12
N VAL A 194 -3.37 21.92 -3.64
CA VAL A 194 -4.01 21.85 -4.95
C VAL A 194 -5.51 21.97 -4.69
N SER A 195 -6.14 23.07 -5.07
CA SER A 195 -7.56 23.30 -4.82
C SER A 195 -8.45 22.53 -5.79
N GLN A 196 -8.00 22.38 -7.05
CA GLN A 196 -8.71 21.67 -8.10
C GLN A 196 -7.75 20.95 -9.03
N GLN A 197 -8.21 19.83 -9.58
CA GLN A 197 -7.50 19.05 -10.60
C GLN A 197 -8.52 18.60 -11.65
N ASP A 198 -8.47 19.24 -12.82
CA ASP A 198 -9.37 18.95 -13.93
C ASP A 198 -8.63 18.15 -15.01
N LEU A 199 -9.37 17.22 -15.63
CA LEU A 199 -8.90 16.37 -16.71
C LEU A 199 -9.60 16.76 -18.00
N ILE A 200 -8.83 17.13 -19.02
CA ILE A 200 -9.31 17.45 -20.37
C ILE A 200 -8.95 16.28 -21.26
N LEU A 201 -9.95 15.46 -21.59
CA LEU A 201 -9.76 14.30 -22.44
C LEU A 201 -9.55 14.74 -23.90
N GLU A 202 -8.55 14.16 -24.57
CA GLU A 202 -8.22 14.38 -25.98
C GLU A 202 -8.28 13.03 -26.74
N PRO A 203 -9.48 12.57 -27.13
CA PRO A 203 -9.67 11.24 -27.72
C PRO A 203 -8.85 11.01 -29.00
N ASP A 204 -8.68 12.06 -29.82
CA ASP A 204 -7.99 11.98 -31.12
C ASP A 204 -6.51 11.59 -30.99
N THR A 205 -5.87 11.98 -29.88
CA THR A 205 -4.45 11.73 -29.62
C THR A 205 -4.22 10.64 -28.58
N GLY A 206 -5.27 10.14 -27.93
CA GLY A 206 -5.15 9.19 -26.84
C GLY A 206 -4.51 9.81 -25.59
N THR A 207 -4.64 11.13 -25.42
CA THR A 207 -4.04 11.86 -24.31
C THR A 207 -5.05 12.57 -23.41
N VAL A 208 -4.63 12.88 -22.18
CA VAL A 208 -5.37 13.75 -21.27
C VAL A 208 -4.49 14.93 -20.89
N GLY A 209 -5.06 16.13 -21.03
CA GLY A 209 -4.52 17.35 -20.47
C GLY A 209 -4.92 17.49 -19.01
N ILE A 210 -3.99 17.90 -18.14
CA ILE A 210 -4.27 18.09 -16.72
C ILE A 210 -4.15 19.57 -16.38
N VAL A 211 -5.18 20.12 -15.74
CA VAL A 211 -5.16 21.49 -15.19
C VAL A 211 -5.14 21.40 -13.66
N LEU A 212 -4.08 21.92 -13.04
CA LEU A 212 -3.91 21.94 -11.59
C LEU A 212 -4.05 23.35 -11.07
N ALA A 213 -5.14 23.65 -10.35
CA ALA A 213 -5.25 24.90 -9.61
C ALA A 213 -4.51 24.76 -8.28
N ILE A 214 -3.52 25.61 -8.06
CA ILE A 214 -2.69 25.62 -6.84
C ILE A 214 -2.92 26.89 -6.02
N GLU A 215 -2.86 26.71 -4.72
CA GLU A 215 -2.89 27.76 -3.71
C GLU A 215 -1.61 27.64 -2.87
N PRO A 216 -0.51 28.29 -3.27
CA PRO A 216 0.77 28.18 -2.54
C PRO A 216 0.69 28.77 -1.13
N GLY A 217 -0.08 29.85 -0.95
CA GLY A 217 -0.09 30.63 0.28
C GLY A 217 1.22 31.42 0.50
N PRO A 218 1.37 32.11 1.65
CA PRO A 218 2.60 32.80 1.98
C PRO A 218 3.72 31.81 2.35
N PRO A 219 5.00 32.16 2.10
CA PRO A 219 6.11 31.38 2.61
C PRO A 219 6.11 31.36 4.14
N VAL A 220 6.47 30.22 4.72
CA VAL A 220 6.46 29.98 6.16
C VAL A 220 7.88 29.87 6.68
N VAL A 221 8.13 30.59 7.76
CA VAL A 221 9.33 30.47 8.58
C VAL A 221 8.95 29.77 9.89
N ILE A 222 9.81 28.88 10.36
CA ILE A 222 9.59 28.21 11.65
C ILE A 222 9.76 29.23 12.78
N GLY A 223 8.75 29.33 13.63
CA GLY A 223 8.78 30.09 14.87
C GLY A 223 9.16 29.21 16.05
N ASP A 224 8.38 29.27 17.13
CA ASP A 224 8.57 28.43 18.31
C ASP A 224 8.33 26.94 18.00
N VAL A 225 9.12 26.04 18.58
CA VAL A 225 8.99 24.58 18.40
C VAL A 225 8.45 23.97 19.68
N ARG A 226 7.22 23.44 19.64
CA ARG A 226 6.53 22.86 20.79
C ARG A 226 6.41 21.36 20.65
N VAL A 227 7.07 20.64 21.53
CA VAL A 227 6.99 19.18 21.64
C VAL A 227 6.14 18.81 22.86
N GLU A 228 5.05 18.09 22.65
CA GLU A 228 4.06 17.78 23.68
C GLU A 228 3.44 16.37 23.55
N GLY A 229 2.73 15.90 24.59
CA GLY A 229 1.94 14.67 24.55
C GLY A 229 2.61 13.38 25.05
N ALA A 230 3.90 13.40 25.36
CA ALA A 230 4.66 12.26 25.91
C ALA A 230 5.18 12.53 27.34
N ALA A 231 5.64 11.48 28.03
CA ALA A 231 6.31 11.62 29.33
C ALA A 231 7.55 12.52 29.26
N SER A 232 7.82 13.31 30.31
CA SER A 232 8.86 14.36 30.29
C SER A 232 10.24 13.89 29.80
N ARG A 233 10.70 12.71 30.25
CA ARG A 233 11.99 12.15 29.82
C ARG A 233 12.04 11.83 28.32
N ARG A 234 10.92 11.41 27.72
CA ARG A 234 10.84 11.13 26.28
C ARG A 234 10.70 12.42 25.46
N LEU A 235 10.07 13.46 26.01
CA LEU A 235 10.05 14.79 25.39
C LEU A 235 11.46 15.37 25.28
N ASP A 236 12.31 15.19 26.29
CA ASP A 236 13.71 15.66 26.23
C ASP A 236 14.51 14.94 25.14
N ILE A 237 14.31 13.64 24.97
CA ILE A 237 14.91 12.86 23.86
C ILE A 237 14.41 13.39 22.52
N ALA A 238 13.10 13.60 22.37
CA ALA A 238 12.52 14.10 21.13
C ALA A 238 13.04 15.50 20.77
N ARG A 239 13.16 16.41 21.74
CA ARG A 239 13.71 17.75 21.50
C ARG A 239 15.15 17.70 20.97
N ASN A 240 15.97 16.78 21.47
CA ASN A 240 17.35 16.62 21.00
C ASN A 240 17.45 16.03 19.58
N LEU A 241 16.38 15.41 19.08
CA LEU A 241 16.31 14.83 17.72
C LEU A 241 15.73 15.80 16.68
N VAL A 242 15.27 16.99 17.08
CA VAL A 242 14.70 17.99 16.17
C VAL A 242 15.80 19.00 15.79
N PRO A 243 16.35 18.98 14.56
CA PRO A 243 17.47 19.83 14.15
C PRO A 243 17.01 21.21 13.63
N ILE A 244 15.81 21.67 13.99
CA ILE A 244 15.23 22.93 13.52
C ILE A 244 15.27 23.97 14.62
N GLU A 245 15.67 25.19 14.25
CA GLU A 245 15.67 26.34 15.13
C GLU A 245 14.63 27.39 14.70
N PRO A 246 14.10 28.20 15.64
CA PRO A 246 13.28 29.35 15.28
C PRO A 246 14.01 30.32 14.34
N GLY A 247 13.44 30.56 13.17
CA GLY A 247 14.02 31.37 12.10
C GLY A 247 14.34 30.58 10.83
N ASP A 248 14.38 29.25 10.90
CA ASP A 248 14.61 28.41 9.73
C ASP A 248 13.45 28.46 8.73
N PRO A 249 13.72 28.45 7.41
CA PRO A 249 12.65 28.29 6.41
C PRO A 249 12.02 26.91 6.53
N TYR A 250 10.70 26.83 6.33
CA TYR A 250 10.03 25.54 6.26
C TYR A 250 10.55 24.73 5.05
N ARG A 251 10.82 23.44 5.26
CA ARG A 251 11.13 22.47 4.20
C ARG A 251 10.43 21.16 4.51
N ALA A 252 9.67 20.62 3.57
CA ALA A 252 8.91 19.39 3.76
C ALA A 252 9.82 18.19 4.07
N SER A 253 10.99 18.11 3.42
CA SER A 253 12.02 17.09 3.60
C SER A 253 12.58 17.04 5.01
N VAL A 254 12.79 18.21 5.63
CA VAL A 254 13.28 18.28 7.02
C VAL A 254 12.19 17.83 7.98
N ILE A 255 10.93 18.21 7.75
CA ILE A 255 9.80 17.76 8.58
C ILE A 255 9.59 16.25 8.48
N ASP A 256 9.66 15.70 7.27
CA ASP A 256 9.54 14.26 7.01
C ASP A 256 10.69 13.48 7.67
N ALA A 257 11.92 13.99 7.59
CA ALA A 257 13.08 13.41 8.27
C ALA A 257 12.90 13.40 9.80
N ILE A 258 12.44 14.50 10.40
CA ILE A 258 12.15 14.55 11.85
C ILE A 258 11.09 13.52 12.22
N GLN A 259 10.03 13.41 11.43
CA GLN A 259 8.99 12.42 11.69
C GLN A 259 9.56 11.00 11.63
N ALA A 260 10.33 10.69 10.59
CA ALA A 260 10.98 9.39 10.42
C ALA A 260 11.96 9.06 11.56
N ASP A 261 12.79 10.02 11.98
CA ASP A 261 13.75 9.85 13.08
C ASP A 261 13.05 9.60 14.42
N LEU A 262 11.97 10.34 14.71
CA LEU A 262 11.17 10.14 15.91
C LEU A 262 10.48 8.76 15.89
N GLU A 263 9.92 8.35 14.75
CA GLU A 263 9.30 7.02 14.60
C GLU A 263 10.34 5.89 14.73
N ALA A 264 11.53 6.07 14.16
CA ALA A 264 12.62 5.10 14.19
C ALA A 264 13.14 4.82 15.62
N THR A 265 12.92 5.74 16.57
CA THR A 265 13.27 5.51 17.97
C THR A 265 12.47 4.37 18.63
N GLY A 266 11.29 4.02 18.07
CA GLY A 266 10.36 3.07 18.67
C GLY A 266 9.72 3.54 19.99
N LEU A 267 10.04 4.75 20.48
CA LEU A 267 9.53 5.29 21.74
C LEU A 267 8.09 5.79 21.62
N PHE A 268 7.67 6.15 20.41
CA PHE A 268 6.40 6.79 20.13
C PHE A 268 5.55 5.92 19.23
N ARG A 269 4.29 5.70 19.61
CA ARG A 269 3.30 4.99 18.78
C ARG A 269 2.75 5.87 17.67
N ARG A 270 2.77 7.19 17.86
CA ARG A 270 2.29 8.16 16.89
C ARG A 270 3.09 9.45 17.05
N VAL A 271 3.56 9.94 15.91
CA VAL A 271 4.19 11.25 15.76
C VAL A 271 3.28 12.06 14.84
N ARG A 272 2.92 13.27 15.24
CA ARG A 272 2.17 14.21 14.38
C ARG A 272 2.84 15.57 14.43
N ILE A 273 3.31 16.02 13.28
CA ILE A 273 3.91 17.34 13.13
C ILE A 273 2.90 18.23 12.40
N SER A 274 2.70 19.44 12.91
CA SER A 274 1.76 20.40 12.33
C SER A 274 2.18 21.83 12.60
N LEU A 275 1.74 22.75 11.76
CA LEU A 275 1.89 24.18 11.98
C LEU A 275 0.70 24.70 12.78
N ALA A 276 0.97 25.28 13.95
CA ALA A 276 -0.04 25.77 14.87
C ALA A 276 -0.26 27.27 14.71
N GLY A 277 -1.48 27.64 14.33
CA GLY A 277 -1.91 29.04 14.18
C GLY A 277 -1.67 29.61 12.78
N LYS A 278 -1.98 30.91 12.62
CA LYS A 278 -1.66 31.64 11.39
C LYS A 278 -0.22 32.19 11.47
N PRO A 279 0.47 32.38 10.33
CA PRO A 279 1.73 33.10 10.30
C PRO A 279 1.59 34.48 10.96
N ASP A 280 2.58 34.85 11.78
CA ASP A 280 2.65 36.19 12.35
C ASP A 280 2.99 37.25 11.26
N ARG A 281 3.18 38.51 11.66
CA ARG A 281 3.53 39.59 10.72
C ARG A 281 4.86 39.38 9.99
N LEU A 282 5.70 38.47 10.47
CA LEU A 282 6.98 38.10 9.90
C LEU A 282 6.94 36.74 9.17
N GLY A 283 5.74 36.17 8.97
CA GLY A 283 5.58 34.87 8.33
C GLY A 283 5.95 33.68 9.22
N ARG A 284 6.14 33.88 10.53
CA ARG A 284 6.55 32.82 11.45
C ARG A 284 5.35 32.06 11.99
N THR A 285 5.47 30.74 12.06
CA THR A 285 4.44 29.87 12.65
C THR A 285 5.05 28.88 13.64
N THR A 286 4.34 28.62 14.73
CA THR A 286 4.77 27.63 15.74
C THR A 286 4.72 26.23 15.13
N LEU A 287 5.83 25.50 15.16
CA LEU A 287 5.88 24.09 14.81
C LEU A 287 5.45 23.27 16.02
N ARG A 288 4.35 22.52 15.90
CA ARG A 288 3.83 21.65 16.95
C ARG A 288 4.10 20.20 16.62
N ILE A 289 4.77 19.51 17.52
CA ILE A 289 5.08 18.08 17.45
C ILE A 289 4.31 17.39 18.59
N GLU A 290 3.20 16.75 18.22
CA GLU A 290 2.38 15.95 19.12
C GLU A 290 2.86 14.50 19.10
N LEU A 291 3.32 14.02 20.26
CA LEU A 291 3.81 12.67 20.45
C LEU A 291 2.80 11.87 21.26
N ARG A 292 2.64 10.59 20.94
CA ARG A 292 2.02 9.62 21.84
C ARG A 292 2.99 8.53 22.21
N ASP A 293 3.10 8.30 23.51
CA ASP A 293 3.91 7.24 24.08
C ASP A 293 3.56 5.87 23.48
N GLY A 294 4.60 5.18 23.01
CA GLY A 294 4.54 3.76 22.66
C GLY A 294 4.63 2.88 23.89
N PRO A 295 4.23 1.59 23.77
CA PRO A 295 4.41 0.62 24.84
C PRO A 295 5.88 0.64 25.26
N SER A 296 6.12 0.94 26.53
CA SER A 296 7.42 0.67 27.14
C SER A 296 7.53 -0.84 27.25
N ASP A 297 8.00 -1.51 26.19
CA ASP A 297 8.37 -2.91 26.32
C ASP A 297 9.47 -2.97 27.39
N PRO A 298 9.24 -3.62 28.55
CA PRO A 298 10.35 -3.96 29.42
C PRO A 298 11.29 -4.80 28.56
N VAL A 299 12.58 -4.43 28.54
CA VAL A 299 13.66 -5.09 27.79
C VAL A 299 13.39 -6.60 27.76
N GLN A 300 12.82 -7.11 26.67
CA GLN A 300 12.66 -8.54 26.48
C GLN A 300 14.06 -9.05 26.19
N LEU A 301 14.77 -9.45 27.25
CA LEU A 301 16.00 -10.20 27.15
C LEU A 301 15.67 -11.43 26.30
N LYS A 302 16.03 -11.37 25.02
CA LYS A 302 15.91 -12.46 24.06
C LYS A 302 16.54 -13.69 24.69
N GLU A 303 15.69 -14.60 25.15
CA GLU A 303 16.05 -15.80 25.89
C GLU A 303 16.78 -16.77 24.95
N SER A 304 18.07 -16.51 24.74
CA SER A 304 18.88 -17.14 23.69
C SER A 304 19.57 -18.43 24.11
N SER A 305 19.22 -19.02 25.25
CA SER A 305 19.66 -20.38 25.54
C SER A 305 18.73 -21.09 26.53
N GLY A 306 18.05 -22.13 26.06
CA GLY A 306 17.38 -23.13 26.90
C GLY A 306 18.33 -23.94 27.80
N LEU A 307 19.55 -23.43 28.07
CA LEU A 307 20.55 -24.06 28.92
C LEU A 307 20.08 -24.15 30.38
N GLY A 308 19.33 -23.18 30.89
CA GLY A 308 18.81 -23.18 32.26
C GLY A 308 17.88 -24.38 32.55
N PRO A 309 16.77 -24.53 31.80
CA PRO A 309 15.86 -25.67 31.96
C PRO A 309 16.55 -27.03 31.72
N LEU A 310 17.47 -27.08 30.74
CA LEU A 310 18.19 -28.32 30.40
C LEU A 310 19.16 -28.75 31.51
N LEU A 311 19.85 -27.81 32.15
CA LEU A 311 20.76 -28.11 33.27
C LEU A 311 19.99 -28.60 34.50
N LEU A 312 18.82 -28.02 34.79
CA LEU A 312 17.94 -28.48 35.87
C LEU A 312 17.44 -29.91 35.63
N MET A 313 17.00 -30.21 34.40
CA MET A 313 16.59 -31.55 33.99
C MET A 313 17.73 -32.57 34.16
N ILE A 314 18.93 -32.26 33.67
CA ILE A 314 20.11 -33.13 33.80
C ILE A 314 20.46 -33.36 35.28
N THR A 315 20.41 -32.30 36.09
CA THR A 315 20.70 -32.40 37.53
C THR A 315 19.68 -33.29 38.24
N MET A 316 18.39 -33.14 37.93
CA MET A 316 17.33 -33.98 38.49
C MET A 316 17.51 -35.46 38.10
N LEU A 317 17.88 -35.73 36.86
CA LEU A 317 18.10 -37.09 36.35
C LEU A 317 19.29 -37.77 37.03
N LEU A 318 20.38 -37.03 37.26
CA LEU A 318 21.55 -37.49 38.02
C LEU A 318 21.22 -37.79 39.49
N VAL A 319 20.37 -36.98 40.12
CA VAL A 319 19.90 -37.23 41.50
C VAL A 319 19.08 -38.51 41.58
N VAL A 320 18.13 -38.71 40.66
CA VAL A 320 17.31 -39.94 40.59
C VAL A 320 18.19 -41.16 40.35
N PHE A 321 19.15 -41.07 39.41
CA PHE A 321 20.09 -42.14 39.11
C PHE A 321 20.96 -42.51 40.33
N ARG A 322 21.42 -41.50 41.10
CA ARG A 322 22.16 -41.71 42.35
C ARG A 322 21.35 -42.49 43.39
N GLU A 323 20.07 -42.15 43.58
CA GLU A 323 19.22 -42.86 44.55
C GLU A 323 18.88 -44.28 44.07
N CYS A 324 18.73 -44.49 42.76
CA CYS A 324 18.51 -45.81 42.18
C CYS A 324 19.71 -46.76 42.39
N ILE A 325 20.94 -46.25 42.24
CA ILE A 325 22.17 -47.01 42.51
C ILE A 325 22.31 -47.32 44.01
N ARG A 326 21.92 -46.40 44.90
CA ARG A 326 21.93 -46.68 46.36
C ARG A 326 21.00 -47.83 46.73
N ALA A 327 19.90 -48.02 46.01
CA ALA A 327 18.92 -49.07 46.27
C ALA A 327 19.37 -50.47 45.77
N THR A 328 20.35 -50.56 44.87
CA THR A 328 20.80 -51.83 44.28
C THR A 328 22.12 -52.32 44.89
N ARG A 329 22.08 -53.49 45.54
CA ARG A 329 23.22 -54.11 46.27
C ARG A 329 24.42 -54.51 45.38
N TYR A 330 24.28 -54.42 44.06
CA TYR A 330 25.22 -54.92 43.06
C TYR A 330 26.40 -53.98 42.77
N TRP A 331 26.24 -52.65 42.96
CA TRP A 331 27.24 -51.64 42.57
C TRP A 331 28.07 -51.12 43.76
N ARG A 332 28.69 -52.03 44.53
CA ARG A 332 29.43 -51.72 45.77
C ARG A 332 30.91 -51.35 45.54
N ASN A 333 31.25 -50.71 44.42
CA ASN A 333 32.59 -50.16 44.22
C ASN A 333 32.66 -48.73 44.81
N VAL A 334 33.46 -48.57 45.88
CA VAL A 334 33.59 -47.31 46.64
C VAL A 334 34.02 -46.14 45.75
N ALA A 335 34.91 -46.39 44.78
CA ALA A 335 35.40 -45.36 43.86
C ALA A 335 34.27 -44.77 42.99
N PHE A 336 33.36 -45.61 42.48
CA PHE A 336 32.28 -45.18 41.60
C PHE A 336 31.24 -44.30 42.32
N ARG A 337 30.92 -44.65 43.57
CA ARG A 337 29.99 -43.89 44.41
C ARG A 337 30.51 -42.48 44.73
N SER A 338 31.81 -42.36 44.99
CA SER A 338 32.45 -41.08 45.29
C SER A 338 32.47 -40.14 44.08
N VAL A 339 32.79 -40.66 42.88
CA VAL A 339 32.80 -39.88 41.64
C VAL A 339 31.41 -39.36 41.29
N LEU A 340 30.37 -40.20 41.39
CA LEU A 340 29.00 -39.78 41.11
C LEU A 340 28.49 -38.72 42.11
N THR A 341 28.86 -38.86 43.39
CA THR A 341 28.48 -37.88 44.42
C THR A 341 29.14 -36.53 44.17
N LEU A 342 30.43 -36.52 43.80
CA LEU A 342 31.15 -35.30 43.44
C LEU A 342 30.50 -34.61 42.23
N LEU A 343 30.16 -35.36 41.18
CA LEU A 343 29.57 -34.83 39.95
C LEU A 343 28.19 -34.20 40.19
N VAL A 344 27.35 -34.81 41.02
CA VAL A 344 26.06 -34.23 41.43
C VAL A 344 26.26 -32.92 42.18
N VAL A 345 27.16 -32.87 43.17
CA VAL A 345 27.43 -31.64 43.94
C VAL A 345 27.92 -30.51 43.04
N LEU A 346 28.80 -30.81 42.10
CA LEU A 346 29.37 -29.83 41.17
C LEU A 346 28.30 -29.27 40.21
N MET A 347 27.43 -30.14 39.69
CA MET A 347 26.28 -29.74 38.86
C MET A 347 25.26 -28.91 39.64
N THR A 348 24.93 -29.29 40.88
CA THR A 348 24.02 -28.51 41.74
C THR A 348 24.60 -27.14 42.07
N ALA A 349 25.90 -27.03 42.35
CA ALA A 349 26.57 -25.76 42.58
C ALA A 349 26.54 -24.85 41.34
N ALA A 350 26.84 -25.40 40.15
CA ALA A 350 26.75 -24.66 38.89
C ALA A 350 25.33 -24.16 38.59
N SER A 351 24.31 -25.00 38.87
CA SER A 351 22.90 -24.61 38.75
C SER A 351 22.53 -23.48 39.71
N GLY A 352 23.01 -23.54 40.96
CA GLY A 352 22.74 -22.50 41.97
C GLY A 352 23.31 -21.14 41.58
N VAL A 353 24.54 -21.11 41.05
CA VAL A 353 25.18 -19.86 40.59
C VAL A 353 24.38 -19.20 39.46
N LEU A 354 23.88 -19.98 38.50
CA LEU A 354 23.05 -19.46 37.40
C LEU A 354 21.72 -18.88 37.89
N VAL A 355 21.10 -19.50 38.90
CA VAL A 355 19.85 -18.99 39.50
C VAL A 355 20.09 -17.69 40.23
N VAL A 356 21.17 -17.60 41.02
CA VAL A 356 21.53 -16.36 41.75
C VAL A 356 21.87 -15.23 40.77
N GLN A 357 22.61 -15.52 39.69
CA GLN A 357 22.87 -14.53 38.63
C GLN A 357 21.58 -14.03 37.97
N ARG A 358 20.59 -14.91 37.72
CA ARG A 358 19.30 -14.49 37.17
C ARG A 358 18.44 -13.69 38.15
N ILE A 359 18.44 -14.03 39.44
CA ILE A 359 17.72 -13.25 40.47
C ILE A 359 18.32 -11.86 40.63
N ALA A 360 19.65 -11.73 40.58
CA ALA A 360 20.34 -10.45 40.65
C ALA A 360 19.99 -9.54 39.45
N VAL A 361 19.87 -10.10 38.23
CA VAL A 361 19.44 -9.35 37.03
C VAL A 361 17.95 -8.96 37.08
N PHE A 362 17.10 -9.70 37.78
CA PHE A 362 15.69 -9.36 37.94
C PHE A 362 15.45 -8.24 38.97
N LEU A 363 16.38 -8.06 39.92
CA LEU A 363 16.30 -7.04 40.97
C LEU A 363 16.99 -5.72 40.61
N SER A 364 17.80 -5.70 39.54
CA SER A 364 18.44 -4.51 38.95
C SER A 364 17.63 -3.95 37.79
#